data_AF-B7R2X6-F1
#
_entry.id   AF-B7R2X6-F1
#
_cell.length_a   1.000
_cell.length_b   1.000
_cell.length_c   1.000
_cell.angle_alpha   90.00
_cell.angle_beta   90.00
_cell.angle_gamma   90.00
#
_symmetry.space_group_name_H-M   'P 1'
#
loop_
_entity.id
_entity.type
_entity.pdbx_description
1 polymer ?
#
loop_
_entity_poly.entity_id
_entity_poly.type
_entity_poly.pdbx_seq_one_letter_code
_entity_poly.pdbx_strand_id
1 'polypeptide(L)'
;MLAQRIVAIVERLHNMTSALENVSLPENASVMERYQLAEEYRERMEEAYRNGNYSEAVTEGILAMHQYRVVLQSMEQFREQVRVSVERMEEYFRDAEKLIATCDRAGINTTLAWRLLNETRKAYGLVIEDLREGNFTKAREDLKTANELKAKLDGELERLRGSLAYANAERIVNAFLERGQKAITFMENVLARVNETATNATVLQERVTSFEELYNRVKEMSEAGNYTGAMALLLEEKEIVKEFQVTVEHVLKKTKEKKIKEKLEDLKTFEREIQERLKEATKALEKLKRKGINTREAELKLKAAAQEFRAGFELAKKGDPSAKVHIELGLKLLHEVEEFIAANS
;
A
#
# COMPACT_ATOMS: atom_id res chain seq x y z
N MET A 1 45.37 9.96 -34.94
CA MET A 1 44.21 9.05 -34.91
C MET A 1 43.42 9.09 -33.59
N LEU A 2 44.06 8.99 -32.42
CA LEU A 2 43.34 9.01 -31.13
C LEU A 2 42.68 10.37 -30.83
N ALA A 3 43.42 11.48 -30.93
CA ALA A 3 42.90 12.83 -30.67
C ALA A 3 41.67 13.17 -31.54
N GLN A 4 41.72 12.86 -32.84
CA GLN A 4 40.60 13.07 -33.77
C GLN A 4 39.35 12.27 -33.37
N ARG A 5 39.51 11.04 -32.86
CA ARG A 5 38.38 10.24 -32.36
C ARG A 5 37.76 10.84 -31.10
N ILE A 6 38.59 11.38 -30.20
CA ILE A 6 38.12 12.01 -28.96
C ILE A 6 37.33 13.29 -29.28
N VAL A 7 37.84 14.14 -30.18
CA VAL A 7 37.11 15.34 -30.64
C VAL A 7 35.73 14.97 -31.18
N ALA A 8 35.64 13.98 -32.07
CA ALA A 8 34.35 13.55 -32.62
C ALA A 8 33.38 12.99 -31.55
N ILE A 9 33.88 12.35 -30.50
CA ILE A 9 33.06 11.85 -29.39
C ILE A 9 32.57 13.02 -28.52
N VAL A 10 33.45 13.98 -28.21
CA VAL A 10 33.10 15.18 -27.43
C VAL A 10 32.06 16.02 -28.17
N GLU A 11 32.21 16.25 -29.47
CA GLU A 11 31.20 16.95 -30.30
C GLU A 11 29.84 16.24 -30.28
N ARG A 12 29.84 14.91 -30.33
CA ARG A 12 28.60 14.13 -30.20
C ARG A 12 27.95 14.31 -28.84
N LEU A 13 28.73 14.30 -27.75
CA LEU A 13 28.23 14.49 -26.39
C LEU A 13 27.71 15.91 -26.16
N HIS A 14 28.41 16.91 -26.69
CA HIS A 14 27.97 18.30 -26.74
C HIS A 14 26.61 18.42 -27.45
N ASN A 15 26.47 17.84 -28.66
CA ASN A 15 25.19 17.83 -29.38
C ASN A 15 24.05 17.12 -28.62
N MET A 16 24.37 16.12 -27.80
CA MET A 16 23.37 15.44 -26.96
C MET A 16 22.96 16.26 -25.72
N THR A 17 23.77 17.25 -25.35
CA THR A 17 23.58 18.10 -24.17
C THR A 17 23.26 19.56 -24.51
N SER A 18 23.23 19.92 -25.80
CA SER A 18 22.97 21.27 -26.32
C SER A 18 21.60 21.85 -25.94
N ALA A 19 20.65 21.01 -25.53
CA ALA A 19 19.39 21.47 -24.91
C ALA A 19 19.62 22.32 -23.64
N LEU A 20 20.80 22.24 -23.03
CA LEU A 20 21.21 23.04 -21.87
C LEU A 20 21.82 24.40 -22.23
N GLU A 21 22.11 24.68 -23.51
CA GLU A 21 22.77 25.93 -23.96
C GLU A 21 21.89 27.17 -23.86
N ASN A 22 20.58 27.02 -24.01
CA ASN A 22 19.63 28.14 -24.11
C ASN A 22 18.95 28.50 -22.78
N VAL A 23 19.49 28.06 -21.64
CA VAL A 23 18.86 28.24 -20.33
C VAL A 23 19.57 29.34 -19.54
N SER A 24 18.81 30.37 -19.17
CA SER A 24 19.26 31.48 -18.34
C SER A 24 18.80 31.29 -16.89
N LEU A 25 19.78 31.23 -15.98
CA LEU A 25 19.69 31.46 -14.52
C LEU A 25 19.01 30.34 -13.68
N PRO A 26 18.84 30.55 -12.36
CA PRO A 26 19.81 30.32 -11.29
C PRO A 26 19.39 29.15 -10.36
N GLU A 27 20.29 28.69 -9.48
CA GLU A 27 20.05 27.67 -8.41
C GLU A 27 20.05 26.17 -8.78
N ASN A 28 20.79 25.74 -9.81
CA ASN A 28 21.17 24.32 -9.98
C ASN A 28 22.68 24.16 -10.16
N ALA A 29 23.43 24.63 -9.16
CA ALA A 29 24.88 24.64 -9.12
C ALA A 29 25.50 23.36 -9.71
N SER A 30 25.17 22.16 -9.23
CA SER A 30 25.99 20.97 -9.56
C SER A 30 25.88 20.36 -10.99
N VAL A 31 24.72 20.37 -11.66
CA VAL A 31 24.59 19.78 -13.02
C VAL A 31 24.99 20.81 -14.07
N MET A 32 24.63 22.08 -13.87
CA MET A 32 25.07 23.15 -14.74
C MET A 32 26.55 23.48 -14.56
N GLU A 33 27.10 23.41 -13.35
CA GLU A 33 28.56 23.49 -13.12
C GLU A 33 29.28 22.37 -13.86
N ARG A 34 28.75 21.15 -13.84
CA ARG A 34 29.34 20.03 -14.59
C ARG A 34 29.23 20.22 -16.09
N TYR A 35 28.12 20.77 -16.58
CA TYR A 35 27.96 21.09 -18.00
C TYR A 35 28.89 22.22 -18.43
N GLN A 36 28.97 23.32 -17.68
CA GLN A 36 29.91 24.43 -17.92
C GLN A 36 31.36 23.94 -17.90
N LEU A 37 31.71 23.11 -16.92
CA LEU A 37 33.03 22.51 -16.85
C LEU A 37 33.31 21.58 -18.04
N ALA A 38 32.28 20.88 -18.56
CA ALA A 38 32.40 20.09 -19.78
C ALA A 38 32.67 20.98 -21.02
N GLU A 39 31.99 22.12 -21.13
CA GLU A 39 32.21 23.11 -22.19
C GLU A 39 33.61 23.74 -22.09
N GLU A 40 34.07 24.13 -20.89
CA GLU A 40 35.43 24.64 -20.68
C GLU A 40 36.52 23.63 -21.08
N TYR A 41 36.33 22.35 -20.77
CA TYR A 41 37.23 21.28 -21.21
C TYR A 41 37.14 21.04 -22.73
N ARG A 42 35.95 21.16 -23.33
CA ARG A 42 35.76 21.06 -24.79
C ARG A 42 36.48 22.18 -25.53
N GLU A 43 36.33 23.42 -25.08
CA GLU A 43 36.99 24.57 -25.71
C GLU A 43 38.52 24.44 -25.66
N ARG A 44 39.07 24.08 -24.49
CA ARG A 44 40.51 23.81 -24.34
C ARG A 44 41.00 22.64 -25.19
N MET A 45 40.21 21.57 -25.29
CA MET A 45 40.50 20.45 -26.17
C MET A 45 40.59 20.89 -27.65
N GLU A 46 39.62 21.69 -28.12
CA GLU A 46 39.60 22.18 -29.50
C GLU A 46 40.79 23.08 -29.81
N GLU A 47 41.14 23.98 -28.90
CA GLU A 47 42.30 24.86 -29.03
C GLU A 47 43.61 24.05 -29.09
N ALA A 48 43.81 23.11 -28.16
CA ALA A 48 44.97 22.23 -28.15
C ALA A 48 45.08 21.39 -29.44
N TYR A 49 43.95 20.91 -29.97
CA TYR A 49 43.90 20.15 -31.21
C TYR A 49 44.31 20.99 -32.42
N ARG A 50 43.77 22.22 -32.52
CA ARG A 50 44.10 23.17 -33.61
C ARG A 50 45.57 23.59 -33.58
N ASN A 51 46.16 23.70 -32.40
CA ASN A 51 47.58 24.04 -32.19
C ASN A 51 48.53 22.85 -32.39
N GLY A 52 48.02 21.66 -32.74
CA GLY A 52 48.82 20.46 -32.93
C GLY A 52 49.29 19.79 -31.63
N ASN A 53 48.84 20.26 -30.46
CA ASN A 53 49.10 19.64 -29.16
C ASN A 53 48.13 18.48 -28.90
N TYR A 54 48.32 17.39 -29.63
CA TYR A 54 47.42 16.24 -29.59
C TYR A 54 47.35 15.54 -28.22
N SER A 55 48.40 15.64 -27.39
CA SER A 55 48.42 15.03 -26.06
C SER A 55 47.51 15.77 -25.08
N GLU A 56 47.57 17.10 -25.11
CA GLU A 56 46.68 17.96 -24.32
C GLU A 56 45.24 17.85 -24.80
N ALA A 57 45.01 17.86 -26.13
CA ALA A 57 43.69 17.61 -26.70
C ALA A 57 43.08 16.28 -26.24
N VAL A 58 43.87 15.20 -26.17
CA VAL A 58 43.38 13.92 -25.64
C VAL A 58 42.98 14.03 -24.16
N THR A 59 43.76 14.76 -23.37
CA THR A 59 43.55 14.88 -21.92
C THR A 59 42.32 15.71 -21.60
N GLU A 60 42.24 16.92 -22.17
CA GLU A 60 41.10 17.84 -22.03
C GLU A 60 39.82 17.19 -22.58
N GLY A 61 39.92 16.48 -23.71
CA GLY A 61 38.77 15.77 -24.29
C GLY A 61 38.23 14.64 -23.40
N ILE A 62 39.10 13.87 -22.71
CA ILE A 62 38.66 12.85 -21.75
C ILE A 62 37.96 13.50 -20.54
N LEU A 63 38.44 14.66 -20.08
CA LEU A 63 37.81 15.40 -18.99
C LEU A 63 36.43 15.93 -19.41
N ALA A 64 36.30 16.50 -20.60
CA ALA A 64 35.01 16.91 -21.18
C ALA A 64 34.05 15.72 -21.26
N MET A 65 34.50 14.58 -21.82
CA MET A 65 33.69 13.35 -21.92
C MET A 65 33.19 12.87 -20.56
N HIS A 66 34.04 12.91 -19.53
CA HIS A 66 33.66 12.53 -18.17
C HIS A 66 32.52 13.41 -17.64
N GLN A 67 32.64 14.73 -17.79
CA GLN A 67 31.62 15.65 -17.30
C GLN A 67 30.30 15.52 -18.08
N TYR A 68 30.34 15.46 -19.41
CA TYR A 68 29.13 15.22 -20.22
C TYR A 68 28.45 13.89 -19.85
N ARG A 69 29.21 12.84 -19.57
CA ARG A 69 28.65 11.55 -19.13
C ARG A 69 27.88 11.70 -17.82
N VAL A 70 28.41 12.43 -16.84
CA VAL A 70 27.73 12.64 -15.56
C VAL A 70 26.44 13.44 -15.75
N VAL A 71 26.46 14.45 -16.63
CA VAL A 71 25.27 15.25 -16.99
C VAL A 71 24.20 14.35 -17.61
N LEU A 72 24.55 13.56 -18.62
CA LEU A 72 23.63 12.65 -19.31
C LEU A 72 23.04 11.59 -18.37
N GLN A 73 23.85 10.99 -17.49
CA GLN A 73 23.36 10.03 -16.49
C GLN A 73 22.35 10.67 -15.53
N SER A 74 22.59 11.91 -15.10
CA SER A 74 21.67 12.64 -14.22
C SER A 74 20.34 12.93 -14.92
N MET A 75 20.38 13.27 -16.21
CA MET A 75 19.20 13.52 -17.04
C MET A 75 18.37 12.24 -17.27
N GLU A 76 19.03 11.12 -17.50
CA GLU A 76 18.38 9.80 -17.66
C GLU A 76 17.69 9.36 -16.36
N GLN A 77 18.37 9.49 -15.22
CA GLN A 77 17.80 9.20 -13.90
C GLN A 77 16.58 10.09 -13.61
N PHE A 78 16.66 11.39 -13.93
CA PHE A 78 15.55 12.31 -13.75
C PHE A 78 14.35 11.94 -14.63
N ARG A 79 14.58 11.60 -15.91
CA ARG A 79 13.52 11.13 -16.82
C ARG A 79 12.81 9.90 -16.27
N GLU A 80 13.57 8.92 -15.79
CA GLU A 80 13.00 7.69 -15.25
C GLU A 80 12.23 7.96 -13.95
N GLN A 81 12.77 8.81 -13.06
CA GLN A 81 12.08 9.22 -11.84
C GLN A 81 10.74 9.91 -12.14
N VAL A 82 10.71 10.83 -13.10
CA VAL A 82 9.49 11.52 -13.49
C VAL A 82 8.50 10.56 -14.14
N ARG A 83 8.96 9.68 -15.03
CA ARG A 83 8.10 8.67 -15.65
C ARG A 83 7.40 7.80 -14.60
N VAL A 84 8.15 7.24 -13.65
CA VAL A 84 7.60 6.43 -12.56
C VAL A 84 6.64 7.25 -11.69
N SER A 85 6.97 8.52 -11.45
CA SER A 85 6.10 9.41 -10.68
C SER A 85 4.78 9.66 -11.39
N VAL A 86 4.81 9.96 -12.70
CA VAL A 86 3.63 10.21 -13.54
C VAL A 86 2.74 8.98 -13.64
N GLU A 87 3.31 7.78 -13.87
CA GLU A 87 2.56 6.53 -13.93
C GLU A 87 1.77 6.27 -12.64
N ARG A 88 2.34 6.60 -11.48
CA ARG A 88 1.68 6.49 -10.17
C ARG A 88 0.62 7.58 -9.93
N MET A 89 0.72 8.72 -10.60
CA MET A 89 -0.19 9.84 -10.38
C MET A 89 -1.58 9.60 -10.95
N GLU A 90 -1.74 8.80 -12.02
CA GLU A 90 -3.07 8.49 -12.57
C GLU A 90 -3.97 7.77 -11.55
N GLU A 91 -3.43 6.74 -10.89
CA GLU A 91 -4.15 6.01 -9.85
C GLU A 91 -4.47 6.92 -8.65
N TYR A 92 -3.48 7.70 -8.21
CA TYR A 92 -3.67 8.69 -7.15
C TYR A 92 -4.81 9.67 -7.47
N PHE A 93 -4.83 10.24 -8.68
CA PHE A 93 -5.87 11.19 -9.07
C PHE A 93 -7.25 10.53 -9.14
N ARG A 94 -7.32 9.29 -9.63
CA ARG A 94 -8.58 8.54 -9.67
C ARG A 94 -9.12 8.30 -8.27
N ASP A 95 -8.27 7.99 -7.31
CA ASP A 95 -8.68 7.78 -5.93
C ASP A 95 -9.06 9.10 -5.23
N ALA A 96 -8.34 10.19 -5.51
CA ALA A 96 -8.72 11.52 -5.09
C ALA A 96 -10.11 11.91 -5.63
N GLU A 97 -10.38 11.72 -6.93
CA GLU A 97 -11.69 11.98 -7.53
C GLU A 97 -12.82 11.20 -6.86
N LYS A 98 -12.62 9.90 -6.61
CA LYS A 98 -13.62 9.07 -5.92
C LYS A 98 -13.94 9.60 -4.52
N LEU A 99 -12.91 9.99 -3.76
CA LEU A 99 -13.08 10.53 -2.42
C LEU A 99 -13.83 11.87 -2.46
N ILE A 100 -13.39 12.80 -3.32
CA ILE A 100 -14.01 14.11 -3.47
C ILE A 100 -15.49 13.93 -3.88
N ALA A 101 -15.78 13.13 -4.90
CA ALA A 101 -17.15 12.87 -5.34
C ALA A 101 -18.03 12.21 -4.27
N THR A 102 -17.44 11.42 -3.38
CA THR A 102 -18.16 10.82 -2.24
C THR A 102 -18.48 11.87 -1.18
N CYS A 103 -17.54 12.78 -0.89
CA CYS A 103 -17.77 13.90 0.02
C CYS A 103 -18.82 14.87 -0.52
N ASP A 104 -18.80 15.14 -1.82
CA ASP A 104 -19.76 16.01 -2.50
C ASP A 104 -21.19 15.46 -2.40
N ARG A 105 -21.36 14.15 -2.66
CA ARG A 105 -22.63 13.45 -2.45
C ARG A 105 -23.11 13.45 -1.00
N ALA A 106 -22.19 13.56 -0.05
CA ALA A 106 -22.49 13.71 1.37
C ALA A 106 -22.76 15.17 1.79
N GLY A 107 -22.81 16.12 0.83
CA GLY A 107 -23.07 17.53 1.10
C GLY A 107 -21.89 18.29 1.70
N ILE A 108 -20.68 17.73 1.67
CA ILE A 108 -19.46 18.37 2.18
C ILE A 108 -18.93 19.30 1.10
N ASN A 109 -18.49 20.52 1.48
CA ASN A 109 -17.90 21.45 0.52
C ASN A 109 -16.58 20.89 -0.06
N THR A 110 -16.59 20.63 -1.37
CA THR A 110 -15.49 20.05 -2.14
C THR A 110 -14.84 20.99 -3.16
N THR A 111 -15.28 22.24 -3.24
CA THR A 111 -14.86 23.18 -4.31
C THR A 111 -13.34 23.37 -4.36
N LEU A 112 -12.70 23.50 -3.19
CA LEU A 112 -11.25 23.66 -3.10
C LEU A 112 -10.50 22.40 -3.56
N ALA A 113 -10.99 21.21 -3.18
CA ALA A 113 -10.37 19.94 -3.54
C ALA A 113 -10.42 19.70 -5.06
N TRP A 114 -11.55 19.97 -5.70
CA TRP A 114 -11.66 19.88 -7.17
C TRP A 114 -10.73 20.85 -7.88
N ARG A 115 -10.60 22.08 -7.36
CA ARG A 115 -9.66 23.06 -7.92
C ARG A 115 -8.22 22.57 -7.80
N LEU A 116 -7.78 22.17 -6.61
CA LEU A 116 -6.42 21.68 -6.36
C LEU A 116 -6.11 20.42 -7.17
N LEU A 117 -7.06 19.50 -7.32
CA LEU A 117 -6.91 18.30 -8.14
C LEU A 117 -6.63 18.67 -9.61
N ASN A 118 -7.42 19.57 -10.17
CA ASN A 118 -7.26 20.01 -11.56
C ASN A 118 -5.97 20.80 -11.78
N GLU A 119 -5.61 21.69 -10.84
CA GLU A 119 -4.34 22.42 -10.88
C GLU A 119 -3.14 21.47 -10.78
N THR A 120 -3.18 20.50 -9.87
CA THR A 120 -2.13 19.48 -9.72
C THR A 120 -1.98 18.65 -11.00
N ARG A 121 -3.10 18.17 -11.58
CA ARG A 121 -3.08 17.40 -12.83
C ARG A 121 -2.47 18.19 -13.99
N LYS A 122 -2.82 19.47 -14.11
CA LYS A 122 -2.24 20.36 -15.13
C LYS A 122 -0.74 20.56 -14.91
N ALA A 123 -0.30 20.78 -13.67
CA ALA A 123 1.12 20.96 -13.35
C ALA A 123 1.96 19.72 -13.71
N TYR A 124 1.50 18.51 -13.39
CA TYR A 124 2.17 17.29 -13.86
C TYR A 124 2.14 17.12 -15.39
N GLY A 125 1.10 17.62 -16.06
CA GLY A 125 1.04 17.68 -17.52
C GLY A 125 2.18 18.50 -18.13
N LEU A 126 2.43 19.69 -17.58
CA LEU A 126 3.52 20.57 -18.02
C LEU A 126 4.90 19.92 -17.86
N VAL A 127 5.13 19.21 -16.75
CA VAL A 127 6.37 18.44 -16.54
C VAL A 127 6.63 17.43 -17.67
N ILE A 128 5.57 16.74 -18.12
CA ILE A 128 5.68 15.75 -19.20
C ILE A 128 5.96 16.44 -20.53
N GLU A 129 5.32 17.58 -20.79
CA GLU A 129 5.56 18.39 -21.99
C GLU A 129 7.01 18.87 -22.05
N ASP A 130 7.51 19.47 -20.98
CA ASP A 130 8.90 19.94 -20.90
C ASP A 130 9.91 18.81 -21.08
N LEU A 131 9.64 17.61 -20.52
CA LEU A 131 10.48 16.44 -20.75
C LEU A 131 10.49 15.97 -22.20
N ARG A 132 9.34 16.04 -22.88
CA ARG A 132 9.22 15.69 -24.31
C ARG A 132 9.97 16.69 -25.19
N GLU A 133 9.92 17.97 -24.83
CA GLU A 133 10.65 19.05 -25.50
C GLU A 133 12.15 19.04 -25.17
N GLY A 134 12.59 18.21 -24.22
CA GLY A 134 13.99 18.13 -23.80
C GLY A 134 14.42 19.28 -22.90
N ASN A 135 13.47 20.03 -22.33
CA ASN A 135 13.73 21.11 -21.38
C ASN A 135 13.76 20.60 -19.93
N PHE A 136 14.86 19.94 -19.58
CA PHE A 136 14.99 19.25 -18.28
C PHE A 136 14.98 20.18 -17.07
N THR A 137 15.54 21.39 -17.22
CA THR A 137 15.57 22.37 -16.14
C THR A 137 14.15 22.83 -15.81
N LYS A 138 13.39 23.21 -16.83
CA LYS A 138 12.00 23.63 -16.67
C LYS A 138 11.10 22.49 -16.16
N ALA A 139 11.29 21.27 -16.70
CA ALA A 139 10.59 20.09 -16.19
C ALA A 139 10.83 19.84 -14.69
N ARG A 140 12.03 20.16 -14.18
CA ARG A 140 12.35 20.02 -12.76
C ARG A 140 11.71 21.10 -11.91
N GLU A 141 11.67 22.33 -12.38
CA GLU A 141 10.96 23.44 -11.75
C GLU A 141 9.45 23.16 -11.70
N ASP A 142 8.87 22.78 -12.83
CA ASP A 142 7.46 22.42 -12.94
C ASP A 142 7.12 21.23 -12.03
N LEU A 143 8.04 20.26 -11.88
CA LEU A 143 7.84 19.13 -10.98
C LEU A 143 7.82 19.57 -9.52
N LYS A 144 8.65 20.54 -9.13
CA LYS A 144 8.61 21.12 -7.79
C LYS A 144 7.26 21.77 -7.53
N THR A 145 6.77 22.59 -8.45
CA THR A 145 5.45 23.22 -8.37
C THR A 145 4.33 22.18 -8.32
N ALA A 146 4.40 21.13 -9.13
CA ALA A 146 3.43 20.04 -9.12
C ALA A 146 3.39 19.30 -7.77
N ASN A 147 4.55 19.05 -7.17
CA ASN A 147 4.65 18.43 -5.85
C ASN A 147 4.10 19.32 -4.73
N GLU A 148 4.31 20.63 -4.80
CA GLU A 148 3.74 21.58 -3.85
C GLU A 148 2.21 21.63 -3.94
N LEU A 149 1.65 21.60 -5.16
CA LEU A 149 0.21 21.50 -5.38
C LEU A 149 -0.35 20.17 -4.87
N LYS A 150 0.36 19.07 -5.13
CA LYS A 150 0.00 17.75 -4.59
C LYS A 150 -0.05 17.76 -3.06
N ALA A 151 0.93 18.36 -2.39
CA ALA A 151 0.93 18.44 -0.93
C ALA A 151 -0.28 19.23 -0.39
N LYS A 152 -0.67 20.32 -1.07
CA LYS A 152 -1.89 21.07 -0.74
C LYS A 152 -3.15 20.22 -0.96
N LEU A 153 -3.20 19.47 -2.06
CA LEU A 153 -4.28 18.54 -2.35
C LEU A 153 -4.37 17.45 -1.28
N ASP A 154 -3.25 16.83 -0.88
CA ASP A 154 -3.20 15.81 0.16
C ASP A 154 -3.77 16.33 1.49
N GLY A 155 -3.39 17.55 1.90
CA GLY A 155 -3.95 18.18 3.10
C GLY A 155 -5.48 18.39 3.01
N GLU A 156 -5.97 18.82 1.85
CA GLU A 156 -7.40 19.03 1.63
C GLU A 156 -8.18 17.71 1.55
N LEU A 157 -7.62 16.66 0.93
CA LEU A 157 -8.20 15.32 0.92
C LEU A 157 -8.30 14.75 2.35
N GLU A 158 -7.31 15.00 3.20
CA GLU A 158 -7.35 14.58 4.59
C GLU A 158 -8.45 15.31 5.38
N ARG A 159 -8.59 16.63 5.16
CA ARG A 159 -9.70 17.41 5.72
C ARG A 159 -11.07 16.86 5.29
N LEU A 160 -11.21 16.48 4.01
CA LEU A 160 -12.42 15.87 3.47
C LEU A 160 -12.72 14.51 4.11
N ARG A 161 -11.71 13.65 4.30
CA ARG A 161 -11.88 12.37 5.02
C ARG A 161 -12.40 12.59 6.44
N GLY A 162 -11.81 13.54 7.17
CA GLY A 162 -12.28 13.91 8.51
C GLY A 162 -13.75 14.37 8.47
N SER A 163 -14.08 15.28 7.56
CA SER A 163 -15.45 15.79 7.39
C SER A 163 -16.45 14.67 7.05
N LEU A 164 -16.05 13.74 6.19
CA LEU A 164 -16.87 12.58 5.82
C LEU A 164 -17.07 11.62 6.98
N ALA A 165 -16.06 11.43 7.82
CA ALA A 165 -16.17 10.64 9.04
C ALA A 165 -17.19 11.27 10.01
N TYR A 166 -17.15 12.59 10.19
CA TYR A 166 -18.14 13.30 11.02
C TYR A 166 -19.55 13.26 10.43
N ALA A 167 -19.70 13.42 9.11
CA ALA A 167 -20.99 13.28 8.42
C ALA A 167 -21.58 11.86 8.55
N ASN A 168 -20.73 10.86 8.76
CA ASN A 168 -21.10 9.46 8.98
C ASN A 168 -20.89 9.00 10.43
N ALA A 169 -20.76 9.94 11.39
CA ALA A 169 -20.34 9.63 12.75
C ALA A 169 -21.23 8.58 13.39
N GLU A 170 -22.55 8.71 13.24
CA GLU A 170 -23.53 7.73 13.75
C GLU A 170 -23.25 6.32 13.24
N ARG A 171 -23.11 6.15 11.92
CA ARG A 171 -22.84 4.83 11.31
C ARG A 171 -21.52 4.24 11.79
N ILE A 172 -20.48 5.06 11.91
CA ILE A 172 -19.14 4.62 12.32
C ILE A 172 -19.15 4.22 13.81
N VAL A 173 -19.71 5.07 14.66
CA VAL A 173 -19.82 4.83 16.11
C VAL A 173 -20.66 3.58 16.37
N ASN A 174 -21.80 3.41 15.70
CA ASN A 174 -22.63 2.20 15.86
C ASN A 174 -21.89 0.93 15.43
N ALA A 175 -21.13 0.97 14.32
CA ALA A 175 -20.33 -0.16 13.89
C ALA A 175 -19.16 -0.46 14.85
N PHE A 176 -18.54 0.57 15.42
CA PHE A 176 -17.54 0.43 16.49
C PHE A 176 -18.16 -0.25 17.70
N LEU A 177 -19.34 0.19 18.16
CA LEU A 177 -20.00 -0.38 19.33
C LEU A 177 -20.40 -1.86 19.11
N GLU A 178 -20.98 -2.18 17.95
CA GLU A 178 -21.39 -3.56 17.67
C GLU A 178 -20.18 -4.52 17.65
N ARG A 179 -19.09 -4.12 16.98
CA ARG A 179 -17.87 -4.95 16.88
C ARG A 179 -17.09 -4.96 18.19
N GLY A 180 -17.02 -3.83 18.87
CA GLY A 180 -16.37 -3.66 20.17
C GLY A 180 -16.96 -4.59 21.21
N GLN A 181 -18.29 -4.65 21.33
CA GLN A 181 -18.96 -5.54 22.28
C GLN A 181 -18.61 -7.01 22.04
N LYS A 182 -18.66 -7.46 20.77
CA LYS A 182 -18.33 -8.84 20.40
C LYS A 182 -16.87 -9.17 20.75
N ALA A 183 -15.96 -8.23 20.51
CA ALA A 183 -14.54 -8.40 20.81
C ALA A 183 -14.27 -8.42 22.33
N ILE A 184 -14.89 -7.53 23.10
CA ILE A 184 -14.83 -7.51 24.58
C ILE A 184 -15.28 -8.85 25.13
N THR A 185 -16.49 -9.31 24.76
CA THR A 185 -17.02 -10.58 25.24
C THR A 185 -16.14 -11.78 24.86
N PHE A 186 -15.54 -11.76 23.67
CA PHE A 186 -14.56 -12.78 23.29
C PHE A 186 -13.33 -12.76 24.22
N MET A 187 -12.80 -11.58 24.52
CA MET A 187 -11.63 -11.40 25.36
C MET A 187 -11.86 -11.75 26.83
N GLU A 188 -13.01 -11.37 27.40
CA GLU A 188 -13.43 -11.78 28.75
C GLU A 188 -13.50 -13.31 28.88
N ASN A 189 -14.08 -13.98 27.87
CA ASN A 189 -14.13 -15.45 27.82
C ASN A 189 -12.73 -16.09 27.74
N VAL A 190 -11.77 -15.42 27.10
CA VAL A 190 -10.38 -15.87 27.07
C VAL A 190 -9.74 -15.69 28.43
N LEU A 191 -9.88 -14.50 29.04
CA LEU A 191 -9.32 -14.18 30.36
C LEU A 191 -9.83 -15.14 31.44
N ALA A 192 -11.12 -15.48 31.44
CA ALA A 192 -11.72 -16.45 32.36
C ALA A 192 -11.11 -17.87 32.25
N ARG A 193 -10.45 -18.19 31.14
CA ARG A 193 -9.81 -19.50 30.88
C ARG A 193 -8.30 -19.48 31.05
N VAL A 194 -7.71 -18.31 31.26
CA VAL A 194 -6.26 -18.14 31.48
C VAL A 194 -6.03 -18.14 32.98
N ASN A 195 -5.27 -19.11 33.50
CA ASN A 195 -4.88 -19.12 34.91
C ASN A 195 -4.06 -17.85 35.24
N GLU A 196 -4.39 -17.20 36.37
CA GLU A 196 -3.88 -15.90 36.85
C GLU A 196 -2.34 -15.80 37.01
N THR A 197 -1.59 -16.88 36.84
CA THR A 197 -0.16 -16.97 37.16
C THR A 197 0.80 -16.62 36.02
N ALA A 198 0.31 -16.19 34.86
CA ALA A 198 1.16 -15.80 33.72
C ALA A 198 1.17 -14.28 33.50
N THR A 199 2.36 -13.68 33.39
CA THR A 199 2.59 -12.24 33.07
C THR A 199 1.80 -11.76 31.83
N ASN A 200 1.45 -12.66 30.93
CA ASN A 200 0.62 -12.36 29.75
C ASN A 200 -0.85 -12.08 30.08
N ALA A 201 -1.37 -12.58 31.21
CA ALA A 201 -2.75 -12.34 31.64
C ALA A 201 -2.95 -10.88 32.10
N THR A 202 -1.97 -10.32 32.81
CA THR A 202 -2.00 -8.93 33.28
C THR A 202 -2.01 -7.93 32.13
N VAL A 203 -1.08 -8.06 31.17
CA VAL A 203 -1.04 -7.19 29.98
C VAL A 203 -2.31 -7.33 29.14
N LEU A 204 -2.88 -8.54 29.07
CA LEU A 204 -4.12 -8.78 28.35
C LEU A 204 -5.30 -8.08 29.04
N GLN A 205 -5.37 -8.19 30.37
CA GLN A 205 -6.40 -7.55 31.18
C GLN A 205 -6.34 -6.04 31.06
N GLU A 206 -5.15 -5.43 31.17
CA GLU A 206 -4.96 -3.98 31.02
C GLU A 206 -5.47 -3.49 29.66
N ARG A 207 -5.15 -4.18 28.57
CA ARG A 207 -5.61 -3.81 27.23
C ARG A 207 -7.13 -3.94 27.05
N VAL A 208 -7.73 -4.95 27.68
CA VAL A 208 -9.20 -5.14 27.67
C VAL A 208 -9.85 -4.01 28.45
N THR A 209 -9.38 -3.72 29.67
CA THR A 209 -9.90 -2.65 30.52
C THR A 209 -9.80 -1.28 29.83
N SER A 210 -8.65 -0.92 29.27
CA SER A 210 -8.49 0.37 28.56
C SER A 210 -9.44 0.50 27.37
N PHE A 211 -9.68 -0.60 26.63
CA PHE A 211 -10.63 -0.58 25.52
C PHE A 211 -12.08 -0.52 26.01
N GLU A 212 -12.43 -1.21 27.09
CA GLU A 212 -13.76 -1.16 27.72
C GLU A 212 -14.10 0.23 28.24
N GLU A 213 -13.15 0.92 28.87
CA GLU A 213 -13.32 2.30 29.32
C GLU A 213 -13.63 3.25 28.15
N LEU A 214 -12.85 3.15 27.06
CA LEU A 214 -13.12 3.90 25.83
C LEU A 214 -14.49 3.53 25.24
N TYR A 215 -14.79 2.24 25.17
CA TYR A 215 -16.05 1.72 24.64
C TYR A 215 -17.25 2.27 25.40
N ASN A 216 -17.21 2.26 26.73
CA ASN A 216 -18.30 2.77 27.57
C ASN A 216 -18.48 4.27 27.39
N ARG A 217 -17.40 5.06 27.35
CA ARG A 217 -17.48 6.50 27.07
C ARG A 217 -18.10 6.80 25.70
N VAL A 218 -17.70 6.06 24.67
CA VAL A 218 -18.27 6.18 23.31
C VAL A 218 -19.75 5.79 23.31
N LYS A 219 -20.12 4.74 24.04
CA LYS A 219 -21.49 4.26 24.18
C LYS A 219 -22.38 5.31 24.85
N GLU A 220 -21.97 5.85 25.99
CA GLU A 220 -22.69 6.91 26.72
C GLU A 220 -22.92 8.14 25.83
N MET A 221 -21.88 8.59 25.12
CA MET A 221 -22.01 9.72 24.18
C MET A 221 -23.00 9.41 23.04
N SER A 222 -22.98 8.18 22.52
CA SER A 222 -23.90 7.76 21.45
C SER A 222 -25.36 7.65 21.92
N GLU A 223 -25.59 7.18 23.15
CA GLU A 223 -26.92 7.09 23.77
C GLU A 223 -27.50 8.48 24.05
N ALA A 224 -26.63 9.45 24.33
CA ALA A 224 -26.98 10.87 24.41
C ALA A 224 -27.18 11.55 23.03
N GLY A 225 -27.04 10.81 21.92
CA GLY A 225 -27.15 11.31 20.55
C GLY A 225 -25.93 12.12 20.06
N ASN A 226 -24.87 12.21 20.85
CA ASN A 226 -23.64 12.95 20.53
C ASN A 226 -22.64 12.09 19.72
N TYR A 227 -23.05 11.68 18.53
CA TYR A 227 -22.23 10.83 17.66
C TYR A 227 -20.95 11.52 17.18
N THR A 228 -20.99 12.83 16.92
CA THR A 228 -19.81 13.57 16.47
C THR A 228 -18.76 13.68 17.58
N GLY A 229 -19.18 13.93 18.83
CA GLY A 229 -18.28 13.89 19.98
C GLY A 229 -17.71 12.48 20.22
N ALA A 230 -18.55 11.44 20.10
CA ALA A 230 -18.10 10.05 20.20
C ALA A 230 -17.06 9.70 19.13
N MET A 231 -17.26 10.18 17.89
CA MET A 231 -16.30 10.01 16.79
C MET A 231 -14.99 10.76 17.05
N ALA A 232 -15.05 11.98 17.61
CA ALA A 232 -13.85 12.73 17.97
C ALA A 232 -13.02 11.98 19.03
N LEU A 233 -13.68 11.44 20.07
CA LEU A 233 -13.03 10.63 21.09
C LEU A 233 -12.34 9.38 20.50
N LEU A 234 -12.97 8.70 19.53
CA LEU A 234 -12.36 7.56 18.84
C LEU A 234 -11.11 7.94 18.03
N LEU A 235 -11.06 9.16 17.49
CA LEU A 235 -9.89 9.66 16.76
C LEU A 235 -8.74 10.05 17.70
N GLU A 236 -9.07 10.67 18.83
CA GLU A 236 -8.11 11.02 19.88
C GLU A 236 -7.48 9.76 20.49
N GLU A 237 -8.29 8.74 20.78
CA GLU A 237 -7.87 7.51 21.45
C GLU A 237 -7.58 6.35 20.47
N LYS A 238 -7.24 6.68 19.21
CA LYS A 238 -7.05 5.69 18.13
C LYS A 238 -6.03 4.59 18.45
N GLU A 239 -5.02 4.89 19.25
CA GLU A 239 -3.98 3.91 19.59
C GLU A 239 -4.54 2.82 20.53
N ILE A 240 -5.45 3.15 21.45
CA ILE A 240 -6.14 2.16 22.29
C ILE A 240 -6.90 1.15 21.42
N VAL A 241 -7.66 1.66 20.43
CA VAL A 241 -8.42 0.82 19.49
C VAL A 241 -7.48 -0.10 18.71
N LYS A 242 -6.37 0.43 18.19
CA LYS A 242 -5.40 -0.32 17.40
C LYS A 242 -4.69 -1.40 18.23
N GLU A 243 -4.23 -1.06 19.43
CA GLU A 243 -3.58 -2.02 20.31
C GLU A 243 -4.50 -3.16 20.72
N PHE A 244 -5.77 -2.84 21.03
CA PHE A 244 -6.77 -3.84 21.34
C PHE A 244 -7.05 -4.75 20.14
N GLN A 245 -7.20 -4.20 18.94
CA GLN A 245 -7.43 -5.00 17.73
C GLN A 245 -6.28 -5.99 17.48
N VAL A 246 -5.03 -5.54 17.56
CA VAL A 246 -3.85 -6.40 17.41
C VAL A 246 -3.84 -7.52 18.45
N THR A 247 -4.22 -7.21 19.69
CA THR A 247 -4.36 -8.19 20.77
C THR A 247 -5.42 -9.24 20.45
N VAL A 248 -6.61 -8.82 20.03
CA VAL A 248 -7.72 -9.71 19.66
C VAL A 248 -7.30 -10.64 18.52
N GLU A 249 -6.66 -10.11 17.48
CA GLU A 249 -6.17 -10.89 16.34
C GLU A 249 -5.14 -11.95 16.76
N HIS A 250 -4.19 -11.58 17.62
CA HIS A 250 -3.17 -12.50 18.14
C HIS A 250 -3.78 -13.61 18.99
N VAL A 251 -4.73 -13.27 19.86
CA VAL A 251 -5.43 -14.25 20.70
C VAL A 251 -6.28 -15.18 19.86
N LEU A 252 -7.06 -14.66 18.91
CA LEU A 252 -7.84 -15.47 17.97
C LEU A 252 -6.96 -16.45 17.23
N LYS A 253 -5.79 -15.99 16.74
CA LYS A 253 -4.80 -16.85 16.11
C LYS A 253 -4.38 -17.97 17.08
N LYS A 254 -3.86 -17.64 18.27
CA LYS A 254 -3.43 -18.64 19.26
C LYS A 254 -4.53 -19.63 19.66
N THR A 255 -5.77 -19.19 19.82
CA THR A 255 -6.90 -20.06 20.15
C THR A 255 -7.22 -21.03 19.02
N LYS A 256 -7.22 -20.57 17.75
CA LYS A 256 -7.37 -21.45 16.58
C LYS A 256 -6.23 -22.46 16.50
N GLU A 257 -5.01 -21.99 16.70
CA GLU A 257 -3.82 -22.84 16.69
C GLU A 257 -3.87 -23.94 17.76
N LYS A 258 -4.29 -23.59 18.99
CA LYS A 258 -4.45 -24.55 20.10
C LYS A 258 -5.52 -25.59 19.78
N LYS A 259 -6.70 -25.17 19.30
CA LYS A 259 -7.78 -26.10 18.90
C LYS A 259 -7.32 -27.07 17.82
N ILE A 260 -6.55 -26.60 16.84
CA ILE A 260 -6.02 -27.47 15.78
C ILE A 260 -4.99 -28.42 16.34
N LYS A 261 -4.11 -27.96 17.24
CA LYS A 261 -3.13 -28.82 17.92
C LYS A 261 -3.82 -29.92 18.73
N GLU A 262 -4.84 -29.59 19.52
CA GLU A 262 -5.65 -30.55 20.28
C GLU A 262 -6.33 -31.57 19.36
N LYS A 263 -6.91 -31.12 18.24
CA LYS A 263 -7.49 -32.03 17.24
C LYS A 263 -6.46 -32.91 16.53
N LEU A 264 -5.22 -32.43 16.40
CA LEU A 264 -4.11 -33.19 15.83
C LEU A 264 -3.55 -34.26 16.78
N GLU A 265 -3.75 -34.12 18.10
CA GLU A 265 -3.34 -35.14 19.08
C GLU A 265 -4.12 -36.46 18.89
N ASP A 266 -5.40 -36.38 18.51
CA ASP A 266 -6.19 -37.52 18.02
C ASP A 266 -6.49 -37.40 16.52
N LEU A 267 -5.41 -37.55 15.73
CA LEU A 267 -5.45 -37.43 14.28
C LEU A 267 -6.51 -38.33 13.63
N LYS A 268 -6.72 -39.55 14.16
CA LYS A 268 -7.68 -40.51 13.59
C LYS A 268 -9.12 -40.04 13.76
N THR A 269 -9.47 -39.58 14.96
CA THR A 269 -10.81 -39.05 15.23
C THR A 269 -11.06 -37.79 14.41
N PHE A 270 -10.07 -36.90 14.33
CA PHE A 270 -10.20 -35.67 13.55
C PHE A 270 -10.31 -35.93 12.04
N GLU A 271 -9.52 -36.87 11.50
CA GLU A 271 -9.64 -37.28 10.10
C GLU A 271 -11.04 -37.83 9.79
N ARG A 272 -11.61 -38.62 10.70
CA ARG A 272 -12.98 -39.13 10.56
C ARG A 272 -14.03 -38.02 10.59
N GLU A 273 -13.94 -37.08 11.53
CA GLU A 273 -14.83 -35.92 11.63
C GLU A 273 -14.84 -35.12 10.32
N ILE A 274 -13.67 -34.86 9.75
CA ILE A 274 -13.54 -34.10 8.51
C ILE A 274 -14.08 -34.88 7.31
N GLN A 275 -13.84 -36.19 7.24
CA GLN A 275 -14.42 -37.02 6.18
C GLN A 275 -15.95 -37.04 6.23
N GLU A 276 -16.54 -37.08 7.42
CA GLU A 276 -17.99 -36.99 7.60
C GLU A 276 -18.53 -35.64 7.13
N ARG A 277 -17.92 -34.53 7.55
CA ARG A 277 -18.33 -33.18 7.11
C ARG A 277 -18.21 -32.98 5.60
N LEU A 278 -17.12 -33.44 4.98
CA LEU A 278 -16.94 -33.38 3.52
C LEU A 278 -18.04 -34.17 2.80
N LYS A 279 -18.40 -35.35 3.32
CA LYS A 279 -19.47 -36.20 2.77
C LYS A 279 -20.85 -35.53 2.90
N GLU A 280 -21.14 -34.91 4.04
CA GLU A 280 -22.38 -34.17 4.27
C GLU A 280 -22.49 -32.95 3.35
N ALA A 281 -21.42 -32.15 3.25
CA ALA A 281 -21.36 -31.00 2.36
C ALA A 281 -21.56 -31.40 0.89
N THR A 282 -20.95 -32.52 0.45
CA THR A 282 -21.14 -33.06 -0.91
C THR A 282 -22.62 -33.37 -1.17
N LYS A 283 -23.26 -34.11 -0.25
CA LYS A 283 -24.68 -34.46 -0.38
C LYS A 283 -25.59 -33.22 -0.38
N ALA A 284 -25.26 -32.22 0.44
CA ALA A 284 -26.03 -31.00 0.50
C ALA A 284 -25.92 -30.19 -0.80
N LEU A 285 -24.71 -30.03 -1.35
CA LEU A 285 -24.51 -29.37 -2.65
C LEU A 285 -25.25 -30.11 -3.77
N GLU A 286 -25.24 -31.44 -3.79
CA GLU A 286 -26.02 -32.22 -4.77
C GLU A 286 -27.53 -31.92 -4.67
N LYS A 287 -28.07 -31.79 -3.45
CA LYS A 287 -29.47 -31.40 -3.25
C LYS A 287 -29.75 -29.99 -3.78
N LEU A 288 -28.89 -29.02 -3.49
CA LEU A 288 -29.03 -27.65 -3.99
C LEU A 288 -28.96 -27.58 -5.52
N LYS A 289 -28.05 -28.34 -6.12
CA LYS A 289 -27.92 -28.46 -7.58
C LYS A 289 -29.19 -29.02 -8.22
N ARG A 290 -29.82 -30.03 -7.60
CA ARG A 290 -31.13 -30.55 -8.04
C ARG A 290 -32.27 -29.52 -7.89
N LYS A 291 -32.15 -28.58 -6.95
CA LYS A 291 -33.05 -27.42 -6.82
C LYS A 291 -32.75 -26.30 -7.83
N GLY A 292 -31.78 -26.47 -8.73
CA GLY A 292 -31.41 -25.47 -9.74
C GLY A 292 -30.50 -24.36 -9.22
N ILE A 293 -29.97 -24.47 -7.99
CA ILE A 293 -29.03 -23.50 -7.43
C ILE A 293 -27.64 -23.75 -8.03
N ASN A 294 -26.96 -22.67 -8.43
CA ASN A 294 -25.62 -22.77 -8.98
C ASN A 294 -24.59 -23.09 -7.89
N THR A 295 -24.17 -24.35 -7.80
CA THR A 295 -23.22 -24.85 -6.81
C THR A 295 -21.77 -24.88 -7.27
N ARG A 296 -21.46 -24.44 -8.50
CA ARG A 296 -20.15 -24.68 -9.14
C ARG A 296 -18.98 -24.16 -8.32
N GLU A 297 -19.09 -22.95 -7.76
CA GLU A 297 -18.03 -22.35 -6.95
C GLU A 297 -17.85 -23.10 -5.62
N ALA A 298 -18.94 -23.44 -4.94
CA ALA A 298 -18.91 -24.20 -3.69
C ALA A 298 -18.35 -25.63 -3.90
N GLU A 299 -18.67 -26.28 -5.02
CA GLU A 299 -18.10 -27.58 -5.40
C GLU A 299 -16.57 -27.50 -5.61
N LEU A 300 -16.08 -26.44 -6.25
CA LEU A 300 -14.64 -26.20 -6.43
C LEU A 300 -13.94 -25.99 -5.09
N LYS A 301 -14.51 -25.15 -4.22
CA LYS A 301 -13.97 -24.92 -2.87
C LYS A 301 -13.97 -26.20 -2.01
N LEU A 302 -15.02 -27.02 -2.10
CA LEU A 302 -15.11 -28.29 -1.38
C LEU A 302 -14.02 -29.28 -1.84
N LYS A 303 -13.75 -29.33 -3.15
CA LYS A 303 -12.66 -30.16 -3.70
C LYS A 303 -11.29 -29.66 -3.25
N ALA A 304 -11.06 -28.35 -3.25
CA ALA A 304 -9.84 -27.75 -2.73
C ALA A 304 -9.68 -28.06 -1.23
N ALA A 305 -10.74 -27.90 -0.42
CA ALA A 305 -10.73 -28.25 1.00
C ALA A 305 -10.30 -29.72 1.22
N ALA A 306 -10.86 -30.66 0.46
CA ALA A 306 -10.50 -32.07 0.56
C ALA A 306 -9.03 -32.35 0.21
N GLN A 307 -8.46 -31.63 -0.76
CA GLN A 307 -7.03 -31.73 -1.10
C GLN A 307 -6.14 -31.20 0.03
N GLU A 308 -6.49 -30.03 0.58
CA GLU A 308 -5.78 -29.43 1.71
C GLU A 308 -5.81 -30.33 2.94
N PHE A 309 -6.97 -30.92 3.28
CA PHE A 309 -7.05 -31.88 4.37
C PHE A 309 -6.20 -33.12 4.13
N ARG A 310 -6.21 -33.66 2.91
CA ARG A 310 -5.38 -34.83 2.57
C ARG A 310 -3.89 -34.52 2.73
N ALA A 311 -3.43 -33.38 2.21
CA ALA A 311 -2.04 -32.94 2.38
C ALA A 311 -1.70 -32.72 3.86
N GLY A 312 -2.58 -32.03 4.59
CA GLY A 312 -2.44 -31.74 6.01
C GLY A 312 -2.34 -33.00 6.88
N PHE A 313 -3.21 -33.98 6.69
CA PHE A 313 -3.16 -35.23 7.45
C PHE A 313 -1.91 -36.07 7.11
N GLU A 314 -1.49 -36.13 5.86
CA GLU A 314 -0.26 -36.84 5.47
C GLU A 314 1.00 -36.19 6.05
N LEU A 315 1.04 -34.86 6.10
CA LEU A 315 2.13 -34.11 6.76
C LEU A 315 2.09 -34.28 8.28
N ALA A 316 0.90 -34.29 8.89
CA ALA A 316 0.74 -34.49 10.33
C ALA A 316 1.22 -35.88 10.77
N LYS A 317 0.94 -36.93 9.99
CA LYS A 317 1.47 -38.29 10.22
C LYS A 317 3.00 -38.34 10.25
N LYS A 318 3.65 -37.42 9.52
CA LYS A 318 5.12 -37.28 9.44
C LYS A 318 5.69 -36.32 10.48
N GLY A 319 4.85 -35.70 11.31
CA GLY A 319 5.26 -34.68 12.28
C GLY A 319 5.70 -33.35 11.66
N ASP A 320 5.33 -33.08 10.40
CA ASP A 320 5.71 -31.84 9.73
C ASP A 320 4.84 -30.66 10.21
N PRO A 321 5.43 -29.57 10.72
CA PRO A 321 4.68 -28.41 11.22
C PRO A 321 3.83 -27.72 10.13
N SER A 322 4.15 -27.90 8.86
CA SER A 322 3.39 -27.39 7.71
C SER A 322 2.00 -28.01 7.59
N ALA A 323 1.78 -29.17 8.21
CA ALA A 323 0.47 -29.82 8.29
C ALA A 323 -0.64 -28.88 8.78
N LYS A 324 -0.30 -28.02 9.74
CA LYS A 324 -1.23 -27.07 10.35
C LYS A 324 -1.74 -26.06 9.33
N VAL A 325 -0.88 -25.56 8.44
CA VAL A 325 -1.24 -24.57 7.41
C VAL A 325 -2.27 -25.17 6.45
N HIS A 326 -2.04 -26.40 5.99
CA HIS A 326 -2.97 -27.11 5.12
C HIS A 326 -4.31 -27.39 5.82
N ILE A 327 -4.29 -27.82 7.09
CA ILE A 327 -5.52 -28.06 7.86
C ILE A 327 -6.31 -26.76 8.09
N GLU A 328 -5.65 -25.64 8.39
CA GLU A 328 -6.27 -24.33 8.54
C GLU A 328 -6.95 -23.87 7.25
N LEU A 329 -6.28 -24.03 6.11
CA LEU A 329 -6.83 -23.68 4.81
C LEU A 329 -8.01 -24.59 4.44
N GLY A 330 -7.90 -25.89 4.69
CA GLY A 330 -8.98 -26.85 4.48
C GLY A 330 -10.22 -26.51 5.32
N LEU A 331 -10.05 -26.19 6.61
CA LEU A 331 -11.14 -25.77 7.49
C LEU A 331 -11.81 -24.50 7.00
N LYS A 332 -11.05 -23.51 6.56
CA LYS A 332 -11.58 -22.26 6.00
C LYS A 332 -12.45 -22.53 4.77
N LEU A 333 -11.91 -23.26 3.80
CA LEU A 333 -12.62 -23.57 2.55
C LEU A 333 -13.90 -24.40 2.81
N LEU A 334 -13.83 -25.38 3.71
CA LEU A 334 -14.99 -26.16 4.11
C LEU A 334 -16.07 -25.31 4.79
N HIS A 335 -15.67 -24.37 5.65
CA HIS A 335 -16.60 -23.46 6.31
C HIS A 335 -17.33 -22.56 5.30
N GLU A 336 -16.63 -21.98 4.32
CA GLU A 336 -17.27 -21.18 3.26
C GLU A 336 -18.30 -22.00 2.46
N VAL A 337 -18.05 -23.29 2.26
CA VAL A 337 -19.01 -24.20 1.61
C VAL A 337 -20.23 -24.46 2.51
N GLU A 338 -20.01 -24.70 3.80
CA GLU A 338 -21.08 -24.92 4.78
C GLU A 338 -21.98 -23.67 4.92
N GLU A 339 -21.41 -22.46 4.92
CA GLU A 339 -22.15 -21.20 4.91
C GLU A 339 -22.99 -21.04 3.63
N PHE A 340 -22.41 -21.32 2.46
CA PHE A 340 -23.15 -21.33 1.20
C PHE A 340 -24.32 -22.31 1.24
N ILE A 341 -24.11 -23.52 1.77
CA ILE A 341 -25.16 -24.51 1.93
C ILE A 341 -26.26 -23.98 2.85
N ALA A 342 -25.90 -23.46 4.02
CA ALA A 342 -26.85 -22.96 5.00
C ALA A 342 -27.70 -21.79 4.44
N ALA A 343 -27.10 -20.89 3.66
CA ALA A 343 -27.80 -19.77 3.04
C ALA A 343 -28.78 -20.18 1.93
N ASN A 344 -28.65 -21.39 1.38
CA ASN A 344 -29.42 -21.86 0.22
C ASN A 344 -30.28 -23.11 0.51
N SER A 345 -30.28 -23.62 1.74
CA SER A 345 -30.93 -24.89 2.13
C SER A 345 -32.44 -24.82 2.22
#